data_AF-A0A2N9N7G5-F1
#
_entry.id   AF-A0A2N9N7G5-F1
#
_cell.length_a   1.000
_cell.length_b   1.000
_cell.length_c   1.000
_cell.angle_alpha   90.00
_cell.angle_beta   90.00
_cell.angle_gamma   90.00
#
_symmetry.space_group_name_H-M   'P 1'
#
loop_
_entity.id
_entity.type
_entity.pdbx_description
1 polymer ?
#
loop_
_entity_poly.entity_id
_entity_poly.type
_entity_poly.pdbx_seq_one_letter_code
_entity_poly.pdbx_strand_id
1 'polypeptide(L)'
;METHVLKQVIEVIRAEEQRKAERRADMNPEVVYDQLIFTDSPFVNELCLMVLVALRHQVEREMIRLAARLVDGGTEISAEQYQQNVEKERELLRERDRWKRMSIRLDVNSCKETKVLEALRLLSNSYKHDPFVKPDIKLLKLLNLRPDWPKKTTAIGDATSGGSQSPKSPRKKNYAPLPESTSLQEAFAVFVGLARDAEYCDITERFVDSVSQFLEGLKNRTKVRPFERRRVSLNPQDFEY
;
A
#
# COMPACT_ATOMS: atom_id res chain seq x y z
N MET A 1 2.35 -3.66 -17.92
CA MET A 1 2.29 -3.21 -16.51
C MET A 1 3.50 -3.80 -15.86
N GLU A 2 4.36 -2.98 -15.25
CA GLU A 2 5.64 -3.46 -14.71
C GLU A 2 5.50 -3.95 -13.27
N THR A 3 4.45 -4.72 -12.96
CA THR A 3 4.41 -5.47 -11.69
C THR A 3 5.55 -6.49 -11.62
N HIS A 4 6.10 -6.88 -12.76
CA HIS A 4 7.37 -7.58 -12.88
C HIS A 4 8.54 -6.88 -12.16
N VAL A 5 8.67 -5.55 -12.28
CA VAL A 5 9.73 -4.80 -11.59
C VAL A 5 9.53 -4.87 -10.09
N LEU A 6 8.28 -4.79 -9.60
CA LEU A 6 8.00 -4.96 -8.16
C LEU A 6 8.33 -6.36 -7.68
N LYS A 7 8.08 -7.40 -8.47
CA LYS A 7 8.52 -8.77 -8.16
C LYS A 7 10.04 -8.89 -8.11
N GLN A 8 10.77 -8.28 -9.05
CA GLN A 8 12.23 -8.24 -9.00
C GLN A 8 12.76 -7.53 -7.75
N VAL A 9 12.10 -6.44 -7.31
CA VAL A 9 12.45 -5.78 -6.05
C VAL A 9 12.23 -6.70 -4.86
N ILE A 10 11.14 -7.49 -4.84
CA ILE A 10 10.90 -8.50 -3.79
C ILE A 10 12.01 -9.56 -3.78
N GLU A 11 12.45 -10.04 -4.94
CA GLU A 11 13.59 -10.98 -5.02
C GLU A 11 14.89 -10.38 -4.45
N VAL A 12 15.15 -9.10 -4.70
CA VAL A 12 16.29 -8.39 -4.10
C VAL A 12 16.16 -8.32 -2.57
N ILE A 13 14.94 -8.10 -2.06
CA ILE A 13 14.67 -8.09 -0.61
C ILE A 13 14.90 -9.48 -0.01
N ARG A 14 14.37 -10.55 -0.62
CA ARG A 14 14.63 -11.95 -0.19
C ARG A 14 16.13 -12.25 -0.18
N ALA A 15 16.86 -11.81 -1.20
CA ALA A 15 18.32 -12.00 -1.26
C ALA A 15 19.08 -11.21 -0.17
N GLU A 16 18.57 -10.05 0.26
CA GLU A 16 19.15 -9.32 1.40
C GLU A 16 18.83 -9.99 2.74
N GLU A 17 17.62 -10.51 2.91
CA GLU A 17 17.23 -11.31 4.07
C GLU A 17 18.12 -12.54 4.23
N GLN A 18 18.35 -13.27 3.13
CA GLN A 18 19.25 -14.42 3.10
C GLN A 18 20.69 -14.03 3.46
N ARG A 19 21.23 -12.94 2.88
CA ARG A 19 22.58 -12.42 3.22
C ARG A 19 22.70 -12.00 4.68
N LYS A 20 21.63 -11.51 5.30
CA LYS A 20 21.59 -11.22 6.73
C LYS A 20 21.59 -12.51 7.56
N ALA A 21 20.81 -13.51 7.15
CA ALA A 21 20.80 -14.83 7.80
C ALA A 21 22.17 -15.50 7.78
N GLU A 22 22.88 -15.46 6.65
CA GLU A 22 24.24 -15.99 6.52
C GLU A 22 25.23 -15.28 7.44
N ARG A 23 25.19 -13.94 7.52
CA ARG A 23 26.04 -13.17 8.45
C ARG A 23 25.79 -13.53 9.92
N ARG A 24 24.58 -13.91 10.28
CA ARG A 24 24.23 -14.32 11.65
C ARG A 24 24.71 -15.73 11.99
N ALA A 25 25.03 -16.57 11.02
CA ALA A 25 25.42 -17.96 11.26
C ALA A 25 26.67 -18.09 12.14
N ASP A 26 27.58 -17.12 12.05
CA ASP A 26 28.84 -17.09 12.81
C ASP A 26 28.76 -16.30 14.12
N MET A 27 27.58 -15.80 14.50
CA MET A 27 27.39 -14.95 15.68
C MET A 27 27.01 -15.75 16.94
N ASN A 28 27.24 -15.16 18.11
CA ASN A 28 26.77 -15.72 19.38
C ASN A 28 25.22 -15.79 19.38
N PRO A 29 24.60 -16.91 19.82
CA PRO A 29 23.15 -17.09 19.84
C PRO A 29 22.33 -15.96 20.49
N GLU A 30 22.82 -15.36 21.58
CA GLU A 30 22.13 -14.23 22.22
C GLU A 30 22.13 -12.99 21.33
N VAL A 31 23.24 -12.74 20.64
CA VAL A 31 23.37 -11.64 19.66
C VAL A 31 22.52 -11.92 18.43
N VAL A 32 22.42 -13.18 17.99
CA VAL A 32 21.58 -13.57 16.84
C VAL A 32 20.11 -13.23 17.10
N TYR A 33 19.60 -13.53 18.30
CA TYR A 33 18.21 -13.27 18.66
C TYR A 33 17.89 -11.77 18.61
N ASP A 34 18.72 -10.95 19.26
CA ASP A 34 18.52 -9.49 19.27
C ASP A 34 18.67 -8.89 17.87
N GLN A 35 19.68 -9.32 17.11
CA GLN A 35 19.93 -8.86 15.74
C GLN A 35 18.75 -9.20 14.82
N LEU A 36 18.19 -10.41 14.93
CA LEU A 36 17.04 -10.84 14.16
C LEU A 36 15.81 -9.95 14.46
N ILE A 37 15.44 -9.83 15.73
CA ILE A 37 14.18 -9.21 16.13
C ILE A 37 14.22 -7.69 16.00
N PHE A 38 15.33 -7.04 16.36
CA PHE A 38 15.39 -5.59 16.46
C PHE A 38 16.03 -4.91 15.26
N THR A 39 16.72 -5.66 14.38
CA THR A 39 17.43 -5.05 13.25
C THR A 39 17.04 -5.67 11.92
N ASP A 40 17.16 -6.99 11.78
CA ASP A 40 17.05 -7.62 10.46
C ASP A 40 15.59 -7.78 10.01
N SER A 41 14.72 -8.32 10.86
CA SER A 41 13.29 -8.46 10.52
C SER A 41 12.60 -7.10 10.30
N PRO A 42 12.76 -6.07 11.18
CA PRO A 42 12.14 -4.77 10.94
C PRO A 42 12.60 -4.13 9.63
N PHE A 43 13.89 -4.27 9.28
CA PHE A 43 14.43 -3.75 8.02
C PHE A 43 13.79 -4.42 6.80
N VAL A 44 13.73 -5.75 6.76
CA VAL A 44 13.10 -6.49 5.64
C VAL A 44 11.62 -6.12 5.53
N ASN A 45 10.92 -6.09 6.66
CA ASN A 45 9.51 -5.72 6.73
C ASN A 45 9.27 -4.29 6.22
N GLU A 46 10.13 -3.35 6.58
CA GLU A 46 10.04 -1.96 6.09
C GLU A 46 10.21 -1.89 4.57
N LEU A 47 11.18 -2.60 3.99
CA LEU A 47 11.35 -2.64 2.54
C LEU A 47 10.11 -3.19 1.83
N CYS A 48 9.52 -4.27 2.35
CA CYS A 48 8.27 -4.84 1.86
C CYS A 48 7.10 -3.84 1.96
N LEU A 49 6.97 -3.15 3.09
CA LEU A 49 5.94 -2.12 3.29
C LEU A 49 6.12 -0.95 2.32
N MET A 50 7.35 -0.52 2.05
CA MET A 50 7.66 0.49 1.02
C MET A 50 7.24 0.03 -0.38
N VAL A 51 7.45 -1.24 -0.72
CA VAL A 51 6.96 -1.83 -1.98
C VAL A 51 5.44 -1.75 -2.07
N LEU A 52 4.70 -2.03 -0.98
CA LEU A 52 3.25 -1.89 -0.94
C LEU A 52 2.79 -0.44 -1.11
N VAL A 53 3.51 0.53 -0.53
CA VAL A 53 3.25 1.96 -0.74
C VAL A 53 3.49 2.35 -2.21
N ALA A 54 4.59 1.89 -2.81
CA ALA A 54 4.87 2.12 -4.22
C ALA A 54 3.82 1.48 -5.14
N LEU A 55 3.37 0.26 -4.80
CA LEU A 55 2.29 -0.45 -5.49
C LEU A 55 0.98 0.36 -5.47
N ARG A 56 0.63 0.96 -4.31
CA ARG A 56 -0.54 1.85 -4.20
C ARG A 56 -0.44 3.03 -5.17
N HIS A 57 0.70 3.71 -5.21
CA HIS A 57 0.92 4.84 -6.12
C HIS A 57 0.89 4.41 -7.59
N GLN A 58 1.36 3.20 -7.90
CA GLN A 58 1.31 2.65 -9.25
C GLN A 58 -0.13 2.39 -9.70
N VAL A 59 -0.98 1.81 -8.84
CA VAL A 59 -2.42 1.63 -9.13
C VAL A 59 -3.08 2.97 -9.43
N GLU A 60 -2.82 3.97 -8.61
CA GLU A 60 -3.37 5.31 -8.80
C GLU A 60 -2.95 5.90 -10.15
N ARG A 61 -1.66 5.81 -10.51
CA ARG A 61 -1.18 6.24 -11.84
C ARG A 61 -1.87 5.50 -12.98
N GLU A 62 -2.01 4.19 -12.91
CA GLU A 62 -2.65 3.41 -13.97
C GLU A 62 -4.14 3.76 -14.11
N MET A 63 -4.85 3.97 -12.99
CA MET A 63 -6.23 4.42 -13.02
C MET A 63 -6.38 5.81 -13.65
N ILE A 64 -5.49 6.76 -13.35
CA ILE A 64 -5.47 8.08 -14.01
C ILE A 64 -5.30 7.92 -15.52
N ARG A 65 -4.33 7.10 -15.94
CA ARG A 65 -4.04 6.86 -17.37
C ARG A 65 -5.23 6.23 -18.09
N LEU A 66 -5.95 5.33 -17.43
CA LEU A 66 -7.20 4.77 -17.95
C LEU A 66 -8.31 5.81 -18.00
N ALA A 67 -8.50 6.59 -16.93
CA ALA A 67 -9.52 7.62 -16.84
C ALA A 67 -9.34 8.72 -17.90
N ALA A 68 -8.10 9.13 -18.17
CA ALA A 68 -7.74 10.09 -19.22
C ALA A 68 -8.11 9.63 -20.64
N ARG A 69 -8.34 8.33 -20.82
CA ARG A 69 -8.67 7.69 -22.11
C ARG A 69 -10.10 7.16 -22.19
N LEU A 70 -10.88 7.25 -21.12
CA LEU A 70 -12.28 6.82 -21.08
C LEU A 70 -13.09 7.57 -22.14
N VAL A 71 -13.74 6.86 -23.07
CA VAL A 71 -14.76 7.41 -23.97
C VAL A 71 -15.84 6.40 -24.34
N ASP A 72 -17.07 6.92 -24.48
CA ASP A 72 -18.18 6.36 -25.26
C ASP A 72 -17.94 6.56 -26.76
N GLY A 73 -17.23 5.63 -27.42
CA GLY A 73 -17.21 5.51 -28.89
C GLY A 73 -16.49 6.59 -29.73
N GLY A 74 -15.37 7.15 -29.28
CA GLY A 74 -14.65 8.22 -30.00
C GLY A 74 -13.35 7.82 -30.71
N THR A 75 -12.99 8.61 -31.72
CA THR A 75 -11.75 8.55 -32.53
C THR A 75 -10.46 8.62 -31.69
N GLU A 76 -9.34 8.19 -32.30
CA GLU A 76 -8.00 8.23 -31.72
C GLU A 76 -7.62 9.62 -31.17
N ILE A 77 -6.93 9.67 -30.03
CA ILE A 77 -6.42 10.93 -29.46
C ILE A 77 -4.92 11.13 -29.74
N SER A 78 -4.52 12.38 -29.91
CA SER A 78 -3.10 12.73 -30.04
C SER A 78 -2.35 12.58 -28.70
N ALA A 79 -1.02 12.50 -28.76
CA ALA A 79 -0.17 12.45 -27.56
C ALA A 79 -0.33 13.70 -26.67
N GLU A 80 -0.49 14.88 -27.26
CA GLU A 80 -0.71 16.14 -26.52
C GLU A 80 -2.06 16.14 -25.80
N GLN A 81 -3.13 15.71 -26.48
CA GLN A 81 -4.45 15.57 -25.87
C GLN A 81 -4.44 14.56 -24.72
N TYR A 82 -3.74 13.44 -24.90
CA TYR A 82 -3.58 12.46 -23.83
C TYR A 82 -2.87 13.08 -22.61
N GLN A 83 -1.78 13.81 -22.81
CA GLN A 83 -1.04 14.43 -21.72
C GLN A 83 -1.87 15.50 -20.99
N GLN A 84 -2.62 16.32 -21.72
CA GLN A 84 -3.56 17.28 -21.15
C GLN A 84 -4.65 16.59 -20.32
N ASN A 85 -5.20 15.47 -20.81
CA ASN A 85 -6.19 14.70 -20.07
C ASN A 85 -5.62 14.08 -18.80
N VAL A 86 -4.38 13.56 -18.84
CA VAL A 86 -3.69 13.02 -17.66
C VAL A 86 -3.46 14.11 -16.63
N GLU A 87 -2.99 15.29 -17.05
CA GLU A 87 -2.76 16.40 -16.12
C GLU A 87 -4.07 16.90 -15.53
N LYS A 88 -5.12 17.02 -16.36
CA LYS A 88 -6.47 17.30 -15.88
C LYS A 88 -6.86 16.28 -14.81
N GLU A 89 -6.83 14.98 -15.08
CA GLU A 89 -7.17 13.93 -14.10
C GLU A 89 -6.29 13.96 -12.81
N ARG A 90 -5.03 14.42 -12.90
CA ARG A 90 -4.15 14.62 -11.73
C ARG A 90 -4.50 15.83 -10.89
N GLU A 91 -4.70 17.00 -11.50
CA GLU A 91 -5.15 18.20 -10.79
C GLU A 91 -6.46 17.93 -10.08
N LEU A 92 -7.31 17.24 -10.83
CA LEU A 92 -8.54 16.72 -10.36
C LEU A 92 -8.27 15.95 -9.03
N LEU A 93 -7.41 14.91 -9.00
CA LEU A 93 -7.10 14.09 -7.80
C LEU A 93 -6.79 14.82 -6.49
N ARG A 94 -6.50 16.12 -6.52
CA ARG A 94 -6.32 16.96 -5.32
C ARG A 94 -7.63 17.24 -4.55
N GLU A 95 -8.81 16.91 -5.10
CA GLU A 95 -10.12 17.11 -4.44
C GLU A 95 -10.60 15.94 -3.54
N ARG A 96 -11.36 16.28 -2.48
CA ARG A 96 -11.71 15.42 -1.34
C ARG A 96 -12.46 14.11 -1.66
N ASP A 97 -13.32 14.06 -2.69
CA ASP A 97 -14.20 12.91 -2.99
C ASP A 97 -13.84 12.17 -4.29
N ARG A 98 -12.63 12.38 -4.80
CA ARG A 98 -12.37 12.09 -6.20
C ARG A 98 -12.02 10.64 -6.51
N TRP A 99 -11.35 9.95 -5.59
CA TRP A 99 -11.14 8.51 -5.73
C TRP A 99 -12.47 7.78 -5.94
N LYS A 100 -13.53 8.21 -5.23
CA LYS A 100 -14.88 7.67 -5.37
C LYS A 100 -15.45 7.94 -6.75
N ARG A 101 -15.35 9.17 -7.26
CA ARG A 101 -15.80 9.54 -8.62
C ARG A 101 -15.07 8.75 -9.72
N MET A 102 -13.74 8.63 -9.63
CA MET A 102 -12.94 7.84 -10.56
C MET A 102 -13.26 6.35 -10.47
N SER A 103 -13.46 5.82 -9.25
CA SER A 103 -13.85 4.42 -9.04
C SER A 103 -15.21 4.10 -9.66
N ILE A 104 -16.15 5.04 -9.63
CA ILE A 104 -17.45 4.89 -10.31
C ILE A 104 -17.26 4.91 -11.84
N ARG A 105 -16.51 5.89 -12.37
CA ARG A 105 -16.27 6.03 -13.83
C ARG A 105 -15.57 4.83 -14.44
N LEU A 106 -14.63 4.23 -13.72
CA LEU A 106 -13.87 3.05 -14.16
C LEU A 106 -14.55 1.73 -13.75
N ASP A 107 -15.73 1.78 -13.13
CA ASP A 107 -16.43 0.60 -12.59
C ASP A 107 -15.54 -0.29 -11.70
N VAL A 108 -14.71 0.34 -10.86
CA VAL A 108 -13.78 -0.37 -9.95
C VAL A 108 -14.53 -1.26 -8.96
N ASN A 109 -15.73 -0.85 -8.56
CA ASN A 109 -16.52 -1.58 -7.58
C ASN A 109 -16.98 -2.97 -8.08
N SER A 110 -16.96 -3.22 -9.39
CA SER A 110 -17.23 -4.54 -9.96
C SER A 110 -16.02 -5.49 -9.91
N CYS A 111 -14.85 -5.01 -9.46
CA CYS A 111 -13.67 -5.83 -9.25
C CYS A 111 -13.67 -6.48 -7.86
N LYS A 112 -13.24 -7.74 -7.78
CA LYS A 112 -13.25 -8.49 -6.51
C LYS A 112 -12.15 -8.01 -5.56
N GLU A 113 -11.12 -7.39 -6.11
CA GLU A 113 -9.89 -6.95 -5.45
C GLU A 113 -10.04 -5.57 -4.78
N THR A 114 -11.23 -4.98 -4.78
CA THR A 114 -11.52 -3.67 -4.18
C THR A 114 -11.06 -3.54 -2.72
N LYS A 115 -11.22 -4.60 -1.93
CA LYS A 115 -10.73 -4.64 -0.54
C LYS A 115 -9.20 -4.53 -0.46
N VAL A 116 -8.47 -5.17 -1.38
CA VAL A 116 -7.01 -5.11 -1.46
C VAL A 116 -6.55 -3.68 -1.73
N LEU A 117 -7.22 -2.99 -2.66
CA LEU A 117 -6.92 -1.59 -2.96
C LEU A 117 -7.17 -0.66 -1.76
N GLU A 118 -8.21 -0.95 -1.00
CA GLU A 118 -8.53 -0.20 0.22
C GLU A 118 -7.48 -0.43 1.32
N ALA A 119 -7.02 -1.67 1.50
CA ALA A 119 -5.92 -1.97 2.41
C ALA A 119 -4.65 -1.21 2.04
N LEU A 120 -4.27 -1.22 0.76
CA LEU A 120 -3.13 -0.45 0.25
C LEU A 120 -3.31 1.07 0.46
N ARG A 121 -4.54 1.58 0.33
CA ARG A 121 -4.85 3.00 0.58
C ARG A 121 -4.57 3.38 2.03
N LEU A 122 -5.10 2.57 2.95
CA LEU A 122 -5.03 2.81 4.38
C LEU A 122 -3.60 2.63 4.88
N LEU A 123 -2.88 1.64 4.36
CA LEU A 123 -1.46 1.44 4.62
C LEU A 123 -0.62 2.64 4.16
N SER A 124 -0.76 3.05 2.90
CA SER A 124 -0.03 4.21 2.35
C SER A 124 -0.30 5.50 3.13
N ASN A 125 -1.55 5.73 3.55
CA ASN A 125 -1.87 6.90 4.37
C ASN A 125 -1.28 6.81 5.79
N SER A 126 -1.10 5.61 6.35
CA SER A 126 -0.41 5.44 7.62
C SER A 126 1.08 5.82 7.48
N TYR A 127 1.72 5.43 6.37
CA TYR A 127 3.13 5.71 6.09
C TYR A 127 3.46 7.18 5.73
N LYS A 128 2.50 7.96 5.25
CA LYS A 128 2.74 9.32 4.72
C LYS A 128 3.27 10.33 5.74
N HIS A 129 3.13 10.07 7.05
CA HIS A 129 3.37 11.09 8.07
C HIS A 129 4.51 10.76 9.05
N ASP A 130 4.90 9.49 9.22
CA ASP A 130 6.08 9.08 10.00
C ASP A 130 6.38 7.57 9.77
N PRO A 131 7.65 7.18 9.53
CA PRO A 131 8.05 5.79 9.28
C PRO A 131 7.88 4.86 10.50
N PHE A 132 7.80 5.41 11.71
CA PHE A 132 7.47 4.69 12.94
C PHE A 132 5.97 4.73 13.29
N VAL A 133 5.12 5.18 12.35
CA VAL A 133 3.69 5.31 12.57
C VAL A 133 3.05 3.97 12.87
N LYS A 134 2.21 3.97 13.90
CA LYS A 134 1.35 2.84 14.25
C LYS A 134 0.22 2.68 13.23
N PRO A 135 -0.29 1.45 13.03
CA PRO A 135 -1.37 1.21 12.07
C PRO A 135 -2.60 2.08 12.36
N ASP A 136 -3.12 2.75 11.32
CA ASP A 136 -4.31 3.59 11.40
C ASP A 136 -5.53 2.77 11.86
N ILE A 137 -6.42 3.39 12.65
CA ILE A 137 -7.62 2.71 13.19
C ILE A 137 -8.50 2.13 12.08
N LYS A 138 -8.58 2.77 10.91
CA LYS A 138 -9.35 2.24 9.78
C LYS A 138 -8.66 1.02 9.19
N LEU A 139 -7.32 1.00 9.12
CA LEU A 139 -6.56 -0.17 8.69
C LEU A 139 -6.79 -1.34 9.65
N LEU A 140 -6.68 -1.11 10.96
CA LEU A 140 -6.94 -2.13 11.97
C LEU A 140 -8.36 -2.72 11.83
N LYS A 141 -9.37 -1.87 11.67
CA LYS A 141 -10.76 -2.31 11.45
C LYS A 141 -10.90 -3.13 10.18
N LEU A 142 -10.27 -2.72 9.07
CA LEU A 142 -10.32 -3.46 7.82
C LEU A 142 -9.71 -4.86 7.95
N LEU A 143 -8.62 -4.97 8.73
CA LEU A 143 -7.92 -6.22 9.01
C LEU A 143 -8.55 -7.02 10.16
N ASN A 144 -9.72 -6.62 10.68
CA ASN A 144 -10.40 -7.22 11.83
C ASN A 144 -9.55 -7.29 13.11
N LEU A 145 -8.58 -6.39 13.25
CA LEU A 145 -7.80 -6.22 14.47
C LEU A 145 -8.56 -5.34 15.45
N ARG A 146 -8.57 -5.71 16.73
CA ARG A 146 -9.27 -4.90 17.74
C ARG A 146 -8.50 -3.58 17.96
N PRO A 147 -9.16 -2.43 17.82
CA PRO A 147 -8.59 -1.13 18.14
C PRO A 147 -8.77 -0.90 19.64
N ASP A 148 -8.04 -1.62 20.49
CA ASP A 148 -8.09 -1.43 21.94
C ASP A 148 -7.37 -0.11 22.31
N TRP A 149 -7.93 1.02 21.91
CA TRP A 149 -7.46 2.36 22.23
C TRP A 149 -8.58 3.11 22.98
N PRO A 150 -8.30 3.80 24.10
CA PRO A 150 -9.35 4.40 24.90
C PRO A 150 -10.02 5.51 24.08
N LYS A 151 -11.34 5.41 23.92
CA LYS A 151 -12.18 6.55 23.56
C LYS A 151 -11.93 7.61 24.64
N LYS A 152 -11.54 8.82 24.26
CA LYS A 152 -11.73 9.99 25.14
C LYS A 152 -13.23 10.05 25.42
N THR A 153 -13.65 9.57 26.59
CA THR A 153 -14.92 9.98 27.16
C THR A 153 -14.78 11.47 27.43
N THR A 154 -15.44 12.28 26.61
CA THR A 154 -15.84 13.63 26.99
C THR A 154 -16.66 13.52 28.26
N ALA A 155 -16.02 13.73 29.41
CA ALA A 155 -16.71 14.02 30.64
C ALA A 155 -17.16 15.48 30.57
N ILE A 156 -18.41 15.67 30.18
CA ILE A 156 -19.22 16.79 30.67
C ILE A 156 -19.72 16.35 32.05
N GLY A 157 -19.54 17.18 33.06
CA GLY A 157 -20.31 17.10 34.30
C GLY A 157 -19.53 16.70 35.55
N ASP A 158 -19.31 17.73 36.35
CA ASP A 158 -19.48 17.76 37.80
C ASP A 158 -18.35 17.33 38.74
N ALA A 159 -17.94 18.36 39.49
CA ALA A 159 -17.15 18.30 40.69
C ALA A 159 -17.84 17.46 41.77
N THR A 160 -17.11 16.54 42.40
CA THR A 160 -17.05 16.43 43.86
C THR A 160 -15.93 15.49 44.27
N SER A 161 -15.19 15.96 45.26
CA SER A 161 -14.05 15.32 45.94
C SER A 161 -14.45 14.10 46.76
N GLY A 162 -13.64 13.03 46.71
CA GLY A 162 -13.69 11.92 47.66
C GLY A 162 -12.66 10.85 47.34
N GLY A 163 -11.68 10.67 48.21
CA GLY A 163 -10.56 9.75 47.99
C GLY A 163 -10.99 8.29 47.89
N SER A 164 -10.51 7.61 46.84
CA SER A 164 -10.33 6.15 46.84
C SER A 164 -9.30 5.80 45.79
N GLN A 165 -8.39 4.89 46.13
CA GLN A 165 -7.31 4.41 45.27
C GLN A 165 -7.87 4.03 43.90
N SER A 166 -7.41 4.75 42.87
CA SER A 166 -7.77 4.47 41.49
C SER A 166 -7.34 3.04 41.15
N PRO A 167 -8.22 2.21 40.56
CA PRO A 167 -7.80 0.92 40.04
C PRO A 167 -6.71 1.20 39.00
N LYS A 168 -5.55 0.57 39.18
CA LYS A 168 -4.40 0.65 38.27
C LYS A 168 -4.92 0.63 36.83
N SER A 169 -4.76 1.76 36.14
CA SER A 169 -5.20 1.94 34.76
C SER A 169 -4.83 0.69 33.94
N PRO A 170 -5.74 0.13 33.13
CA PRO A 170 -5.39 -1.03 32.31
C PRO A 170 -4.18 -0.67 31.46
N ARG A 171 -3.12 -1.48 31.57
CA ARG A 171 -1.86 -1.30 30.83
C ARG A 171 -2.20 -1.09 29.35
N LYS A 172 -1.84 0.07 28.80
CA LYS A 172 -2.00 0.42 27.38
C LYS A 172 -1.35 -0.68 26.53
N LYS A 173 -2.13 -1.53 25.86
CA LYS A 173 -1.58 -2.42 24.82
C LYS A 173 -1.33 -1.56 23.57
N ASN A 174 -0.10 -1.07 23.46
CA ASN A 174 0.35 -0.32 22.29
C ASN A 174 0.71 -1.32 21.18
N TYR A 175 0.13 -1.20 19.98
CA TYR A 175 0.69 -1.86 18.80
C TYR A 175 2.11 -1.36 18.57
N ALA A 176 3.01 -2.27 18.21
CA ALA A 176 4.34 -1.95 17.72
C ALA A 176 4.26 -1.12 16.41
N PRO A 177 5.34 -0.41 16.02
CA PRO A 177 5.49 0.15 14.68
C PRO A 177 5.13 -0.89 13.60
N LEU A 178 4.66 -0.42 12.43
CA LEU A 178 4.27 -1.29 11.32
C LEU A 178 5.28 -2.41 11.00
N PRO A 179 6.59 -2.15 10.84
CA PRO A 179 7.57 -3.20 10.52
C PRO A 179 7.84 -4.18 11.67
N GLU A 180 7.49 -3.84 12.90
CA GLU A 180 7.73 -4.66 14.10
C GLU A 180 6.45 -5.38 14.57
N SER A 181 5.31 -5.12 13.94
CA SER A 181 4.01 -5.60 14.42
C SER A 181 3.67 -6.98 13.86
N THR A 182 4.04 -8.04 14.59
CA THR A 182 3.67 -9.43 14.25
C THR A 182 2.15 -9.60 14.07
N SER A 183 1.34 -9.00 14.95
CA SER A 183 -0.12 -9.08 14.83
C SER A 183 -0.65 -8.44 13.54
N LEU A 184 0.03 -7.42 13.02
CA LEU A 184 -0.33 -6.80 11.75
C LEU A 184 0.12 -7.66 10.57
N GLN A 185 1.31 -8.23 10.63
CA GLN A 185 1.81 -9.20 9.65
C GLN A 185 0.83 -10.37 9.50
N GLU A 186 0.47 -11.02 10.61
CA GLU A 186 -0.48 -12.13 10.63
C GLU A 186 -1.84 -11.72 10.03
N ALA A 187 -2.33 -10.53 10.37
CA ALA A 187 -3.59 -10.04 9.86
C ALA A 187 -3.54 -9.74 8.36
N PHE A 188 -2.43 -9.17 7.85
CA PHE A 188 -2.22 -8.98 6.42
C PHE A 188 -2.13 -10.31 5.68
N ALA A 189 -1.40 -11.30 6.24
CA ALA A 189 -1.29 -12.62 5.65
C ALA A 189 -2.66 -13.28 5.47
N VAL A 190 -3.46 -13.33 6.54
CA VAL A 190 -4.83 -13.86 6.47
C VAL A 190 -5.70 -13.04 5.51
N PHE A 191 -5.56 -11.72 5.50
CA PHE A 191 -6.32 -10.83 4.62
C PHE A 191 -6.09 -11.11 3.13
N VAL A 192 -4.87 -11.50 2.75
CA VAL A 192 -4.54 -11.88 1.36
C VAL A 192 -4.62 -13.39 1.08
N GLY A 193 -5.10 -14.16 2.05
CA GLY A 193 -5.36 -15.59 1.92
C GLY A 193 -4.15 -16.50 2.13
N LEU A 194 -3.15 -16.04 2.88
CA LEU A 194 -1.98 -16.82 3.28
C LEU A 194 -2.11 -17.33 4.73
N ALA A 195 -1.20 -18.23 5.12
CA ALA A 195 -1.08 -18.69 6.50
C ALA A 195 -0.59 -17.55 7.43
N ARG A 196 -0.91 -17.60 8.73
CA ARG A 196 -0.63 -16.49 9.66
C ARG A 196 0.86 -16.20 9.83
N ASP A 197 1.68 -17.22 9.71
CA ASP A 197 3.13 -17.19 9.80
C ASP A 197 3.81 -16.76 8.48
N ALA A 198 3.04 -16.41 7.45
CA ALA A 198 3.62 -15.95 6.18
C ALA A 198 4.49 -14.71 6.38
N GLU A 199 5.64 -14.71 5.72
CA GLU A 199 6.61 -13.62 5.78
C GLU A 199 6.16 -12.41 4.95
N TYR A 200 6.70 -11.23 5.27
CA TYR A 200 6.35 -10.00 4.56
C TYR A 200 6.64 -10.06 3.06
N CYS A 201 7.66 -10.80 2.63
CA CYS A 201 7.95 -11.04 1.21
C CYS A 201 6.77 -11.73 0.50
N ASP A 202 6.26 -12.82 1.07
CA ASP A 202 5.13 -13.57 0.50
C ASP A 202 3.83 -12.78 0.52
N ILE A 203 3.56 -12.08 1.63
CA ILE A 203 2.43 -11.16 1.75
C ILE A 203 2.49 -10.10 0.66
N THR A 204 3.66 -9.48 0.47
CA THR A 204 3.86 -8.42 -0.52
C THR A 204 3.65 -8.92 -1.94
N GLU A 205 4.20 -10.08 -2.26
CA GLU A 205 3.99 -10.71 -3.57
C GLU A 205 2.51 -10.99 -3.83
N ARG A 206 1.78 -11.47 -2.82
CA ARG A 206 0.34 -11.73 -2.95
C ARG A 206 -0.47 -10.45 -3.19
N PHE A 207 -0.08 -9.32 -2.60
CA PHE A 207 -0.63 -8.01 -2.93
C PHE A 207 -0.32 -7.61 -4.38
N VAL A 208 0.91 -7.82 -4.86
CA VAL A 208 1.31 -7.53 -6.24
C VAL A 208 0.50 -8.37 -7.24
N ASP A 209 0.28 -9.65 -6.96
CA ASP A 209 -0.56 -10.52 -7.79
C ASP A 209 -2.01 -10.05 -7.84
N SER A 210 -2.58 -9.73 -6.68
CA SER A 210 -3.96 -9.23 -6.58
C SER A 210 -4.14 -7.92 -7.34
N VAL A 211 -3.19 -7.00 -7.22
CA VAL A 211 -3.20 -5.74 -7.97
C VAL A 211 -3.01 -5.97 -9.47
N SER A 212 -2.18 -6.95 -9.85
CA SER A 212 -1.99 -7.29 -11.26
C SER A 212 -3.30 -7.75 -11.89
N GLN A 213 -3.99 -8.68 -11.22
CA GLN A 213 -5.29 -9.18 -11.65
C GLN A 213 -6.33 -8.07 -11.70
N PHE A 214 -6.35 -7.18 -10.70
CA PHE A 214 -7.22 -6.01 -10.69
C PHE A 214 -6.99 -5.13 -11.94
N LEU A 215 -5.75 -4.73 -12.21
CA LEU A 215 -5.43 -3.82 -13.31
C LEU A 215 -5.68 -4.46 -14.67
N GLU A 216 -5.43 -5.76 -14.83
CA GLU A 216 -5.78 -6.51 -16.03
C GLU A 216 -7.30 -6.59 -16.23
N GLY A 217 -8.04 -6.96 -15.19
CA GLY A 217 -9.50 -6.98 -15.21
C GLY A 217 -10.09 -5.62 -15.56
N LEU A 218 -9.55 -4.55 -14.98
CA LEU A 218 -9.95 -3.18 -15.25
C LEU A 218 -9.67 -2.79 -16.71
N LYS A 219 -8.48 -3.09 -17.23
CA LYS A 219 -8.09 -2.81 -18.61
C LYS A 219 -8.98 -3.53 -19.63
N ASN A 220 -9.32 -4.78 -19.36
CA ASN A 220 -10.14 -5.60 -20.26
C ASN A 220 -11.61 -5.12 -20.32
N ARG A 221 -12.12 -4.52 -19.24
CA ARG A 221 -13.49 -3.99 -19.18
C ARG A 221 -13.58 -2.53 -19.65
N THR A 222 -12.52 -1.76 -19.45
CA THR A 222 -12.50 -0.33 -19.76
C THR A 222 -12.31 -0.11 -21.25
N LYS A 223 -13.34 0.41 -21.93
CA LYS A 223 -13.20 0.90 -23.30
C LYS A 223 -12.39 2.19 -23.28
N VAL A 224 -11.17 2.13 -23.82
CA VAL A 224 -10.25 3.27 -23.90
C VAL A 224 -9.97 3.64 -25.35
N ARG A 225 -9.86 4.94 -25.63
CA ARG A 225 -9.43 5.40 -26.95
C ARG A 225 -7.99 4.98 -27.23
N PRO A 226 -7.65 4.49 -28.44
CA PRO A 226 -6.26 4.40 -28.84
C PRO A 226 -5.63 5.80 -28.84
N PHE A 227 -4.33 5.87 -28.65
CA PHE A 227 -3.60 7.11 -28.83
C PHE A 227 -2.33 6.81 -29.60
N GLU A 228 -1.94 7.77 -30.43
CA GLU A 228 -0.76 7.66 -31.26
C GLU A 228 0.48 7.68 -30.36
N ARG A 229 1.04 6.49 -30.11
CA ARG A 229 2.38 6.38 -29.54
C ARG A 229 3.34 6.73 -30.65
N ARG A 230 3.69 8.01 -30.81
CA ARG A 230 4.85 8.37 -31.64
C ARG A 230 6.01 7.48 -31.21
N ARG A 231 6.55 6.70 -32.13
CA ARG A 231 7.84 6.04 -31.92
C ARG A 231 8.83 7.17 -31.68
N VAL A 232 9.25 7.34 -30.44
CA VAL A 232 10.38 8.21 -30.15
C VAL A 232 11.56 7.54 -30.83
N SER A 233 12.04 8.17 -31.90
CA SER A 233 13.27 7.72 -32.52
C SER A 233 14.38 7.86 -31.50
N LEU A 234 15.14 6.79 -31.29
CA LEU A 234 16.36 6.84 -30.49
C LEU A 234 17.57 7.23 -31.35
N ASN A 235 17.36 7.61 -32.62
CA ASN A 235 18.44 8.14 -33.44
C ASN A 235 18.86 9.51 -32.91
N PRO A 236 20.13 9.69 -32.53
CA PRO A 236 20.63 10.98 -32.05
C PRO A 236 20.44 12.12 -33.05
N GLN A 237 20.42 11.79 -34.36
CA GLN A 237 20.27 12.74 -35.46
C GLN A 237 18.87 13.39 -35.52
N ASP A 238 17.86 12.80 -34.90
CA ASP A 238 16.51 13.38 -34.83
C ASP A 238 16.39 14.45 -33.72
N PHE A 239 17.46 14.70 -32.96
CA PHE A 239 17.53 15.67 -31.86
C PHE A 239 18.43 16.88 -32.16
N GLU A 240 18.93 17.03 -33.39
CA GLU A 240 19.71 18.20 -33.79
C GLU A 240 18.76 19.32 -34.28
N TYR A 241 18.63 20.37 -33.46
CA TYR A 241 18.05 21.68 -33.81
C TYR A 241 19.16 22.71 -33.97
#